data_AF-K2GYD4-F1
#
_entry.id   AF-K2GYD4-F1
#
_cell.length_a   1.000
_cell.length_b   1.000
_cell.length_c   1.000
_cell.angle_alpha   90.00
_cell.angle_beta   90.00
_cell.angle_gamma   90.00
#
_symmetry.space_group_name_H-M   'P 1'
#
loop_
_entity.id
_entity.type
_entity.pdbx_description
1 polymer ?
#
loop_
_entity_poly.entity_id
_entity_poly.type
_entity_poly.pdbx_seq_one_letter_code
_entity_poly.pdbx_strand_id
1 'polypeptide(L)'
;MDSAYNPFNIHQGEEKSGNSIIVCNGKPIKTNLHNLLEINILKTMHRDEFNEYQRKIKQFRQLTEEERNILKGVERKIKAQESLRKCRIKKKEEIITMEKEIALMKRKTSELQKENDQIADILSECENCKNNIILK
;
A
#
# COMPACT_ATOMS: atom_id res chain seq x y z
N MET A 1 -20.70 41.17 -53.66
CA MET A 1 -19.25 41.37 -53.42
C MET A 1 -18.87 40.35 -52.36
N ASP A 2 -18.64 39.11 -52.78
CA ASP A 2 -18.37 38.01 -51.87
C ASP A 2 -16.90 38.07 -51.46
N SER A 3 -16.67 38.15 -50.16
CA SER A 3 -15.32 38.20 -49.58
C SER A 3 -14.58 36.90 -49.87
N ALA A 4 -13.39 37.00 -50.47
CA ALA A 4 -12.56 35.86 -50.82
C ALA A 4 -12.18 35.03 -49.58
N TYR A 5 -12.25 33.71 -49.73
CA TYR A 5 -11.77 32.74 -48.74
C TYR A 5 -10.27 32.91 -48.54
N ASN A 6 -9.84 33.28 -47.32
CA ASN A 6 -8.44 33.40 -46.94
C ASN A 6 -8.01 32.16 -46.13
N PRO A 7 -7.19 31.25 -46.70
CA PRO A 7 -6.73 30.04 -46.02
C PRO A 7 -5.73 30.31 -44.88
N PHE A 8 -5.26 31.55 -44.71
CA PHE A 8 -4.43 31.97 -43.58
C PHE A 8 -5.24 32.55 -42.41
N ASN A 9 -6.57 32.61 -42.52
CA ASN A 9 -7.44 32.90 -41.39
C ASN A 9 -7.66 31.63 -40.55
N ILE A 10 -6.56 30.94 -40.24
CA ILE A 10 -6.54 29.88 -39.24
C ILE A 10 -6.88 30.58 -37.94
N HIS A 11 -8.09 30.32 -37.44
CA HIS A 11 -8.61 30.80 -36.17
C HIS A 11 -7.47 30.92 -35.15
N GLN A 12 -7.12 32.16 -34.78
CA GLN A 12 -6.26 32.41 -33.64
C GLN A 12 -6.88 31.68 -32.44
N GLY A 13 -6.02 30.92 -31.78
CA GLY A 13 -6.38 29.76 -31.00
C GLY A 13 -7.51 30.00 -30.01
N GLU A 14 -8.43 29.04 -29.97
CA GLU A 14 -9.04 28.69 -28.70
C GLU A 14 -7.89 28.43 -27.73
N GLU A 15 -7.65 29.37 -26.80
CA GLU A 15 -6.90 29.09 -25.60
C GLU A 15 -7.55 27.84 -25.00
N LYS A 16 -6.90 26.68 -25.16
CA LYS A 16 -7.34 25.45 -24.51
C LYS A 16 -7.32 25.77 -23.03
N SER A 17 -8.49 26.09 -22.50
CA SER A 17 -8.74 26.42 -21.11
C SER A 17 -7.92 25.44 -20.27
N GLY A 18 -6.80 25.88 -19.69
CA GLY A 18 -5.88 25.01 -18.96
C GLY A 18 -6.51 24.37 -17.72
N ASN A 19 -7.77 24.68 -17.47
CA ASN A 19 -8.61 24.08 -16.45
C ASN A 19 -8.78 22.58 -16.71
N SER A 20 -8.30 21.80 -15.76
CA SER A 20 -8.45 20.35 -15.74
C SER A 20 -8.93 19.90 -14.36
N ILE A 21 -9.66 18.80 -14.34
CA ILE A 21 -10.02 18.11 -13.11
C ILE A 21 -9.08 16.93 -12.93
N ILE A 22 -8.45 16.89 -11.76
CA ILE A 22 -7.54 15.83 -11.34
C ILE A 22 -8.04 15.25 -10.02
N VAL A 23 -7.73 13.99 -9.76
CA VAL A 23 -8.11 13.32 -8.51
C VAL A 23 -6.93 13.40 -7.54
N CYS A 24 -7.20 13.75 -6.29
CA CYS A 24 -6.24 13.75 -5.21
C CYS A 24 -6.90 13.19 -3.96
N ASN A 25 -6.36 12.12 -3.40
CA ASN A 25 -6.97 11.38 -2.29
C ASN A 25 -8.44 11.03 -2.55
N GLY A 26 -8.75 10.59 -3.78
CA GLY A 26 -10.12 10.26 -4.21
C GLY A 26 -11.06 11.46 -4.38
N LYS A 27 -10.58 12.70 -4.21
CA LYS A 27 -11.39 13.91 -4.38
C LYS A 27 -11.02 14.66 -5.66
N PRO A 28 -11.99 15.11 -6.46
CA PRO A 28 -11.71 15.94 -7.63
C PRO A 28 -11.24 17.33 -7.18
N ILE A 29 -10.13 17.79 -7.76
CA ILE A 29 -9.59 19.14 -7.60
C ILE A 29 -9.59 19.80 -8.97
N LYS A 30 -10.16 21.00 -9.04
CA LYS A 30 -10.05 21.87 -10.22
C LYS A 30 -8.69 22.56 -10.18
N THR A 31 -7.90 22.36 -11.22
CA THR A 31 -6.57 22.95 -11.34
C THR A 31 -6.39 23.58 -12.71
N ASN A 32 -5.42 24.50 -12.80
CA ASN A 32 -4.94 25.01 -14.07
C ASN A 32 -3.59 24.34 -14.41
N LEU A 33 -3.48 23.71 -15.59
CA LEU A 33 -2.29 23.00 -16.06
C LEU A 33 -1.18 23.92 -16.62
N HIS A 34 -1.42 25.24 -16.73
CA HIS A 34 -0.38 26.21 -17.05
C HIS A 34 0.72 26.22 -15.98
N ASN A 35 0.37 25.93 -14.72
CA ASN A 35 1.30 25.89 -13.61
C ASN A 35 1.33 24.51 -12.95
N LEU A 36 2.44 24.19 -12.28
CA LEU A 36 2.46 23.03 -11.40
C LEU A 36 1.50 23.24 -10.22
N LEU A 37 0.89 22.15 -9.77
CA LEU A 37 0.24 22.12 -8.48
C LEU A 37 1.26 22.36 -7.37
N GLU A 38 0.76 22.89 -6.25
CA GLU A 38 1.54 22.99 -5.04
C GLU A 38 2.13 21.63 -4.65
N ILE A 39 3.40 21.67 -4.28
CA ILE A 39 4.17 20.48 -3.89
C ILE A 39 3.49 19.71 -2.76
N ASN A 40 2.83 20.41 -1.83
CA ASN A 40 2.14 19.79 -0.71
C ASN A 40 0.93 18.96 -1.17
N ILE A 41 0.18 19.44 -2.16
CA ILE A 41 -0.91 18.68 -2.78
C ILE A 41 -0.34 17.45 -3.48
N LEU A 42 0.70 17.64 -4.31
CA LEU A 42 1.33 16.54 -5.06
C LEU A 42 1.88 15.43 -4.16
N LYS A 43 2.46 15.78 -3.02
CA LYS A 43 2.98 14.80 -2.03
C LYS A 43 1.89 13.97 -1.37
N THR A 44 0.66 14.47 -1.32
CA THR A 44 -0.46 13.75 -0.71
C THR A 44 -1.15 12.80 -1.67
N MET A 45 -0.87 12.88 -2.97
CA MET A 45 -1.46 11.99 -3.97
C MET A 45 -0.97 10.56 -3.83
N HIS A 46 -1.85 9.61 -4.17
CA HIS A 46 -1.42 8.24 -4.44
C HIS A 46 -0.61 8.17 -5.74
N ARG A 47 0.19 7.10 -5.90
CA ARG A 47 1.04 6.94 -7.08
C ARG A 47 0.28 7.02 -8.40
N ASP A 48 -0.89 6.41 -8.47
CA ASP A 48 -1.69 6.41 -9.70
C ASP A 48 -2.26 7.79 -10.02
N GLU A 49 -2.76 8.50 -9.00
CA GLU A 49 -3.22 9.89 -9.10
C GLU A 49 -2.08 10.81 -9.58
N PHE A 50 -0.89 10.66 -8.99
CA PHE A 50 0.28 11.43 -9.36
C PHE A 50 0.75 11.12 -10.79
N ASN A 51 0.74 9.85 -11.20
CA ASN A 51 1.08 9.44 -12.56
C ASN A 51 0.08 10.01 -13.58
N GLU A 52 -1.21 10.03 -13.25
CA GLU A 52 -2.24 10.63 -14.09
C GLU A 52 -2.03 12.14 -14.22
N TYR A 53 -1.76 12.84 -13.10
CA TYR A 53 -1.41 14.26 -13.12
C TYR A 53 -0.20 14.55 -14.00
N GLN A 54 0.88 13.78 -13.85
CA GLN A 54 2.08 13.92 -14.68
C GLN A 54 1.78 13.71 -16.17
N ARG A 55 0.90 12.77 -16.51
CA ARG A 55 0.48 12.52 -17.90
C ARG A 55 -0.28 13.72 -18.45
N LYS A 56 -1.28 14.22 -17.70
CA LYS A 56 -2.11 15.36 -18.09
C LYS A 56 -1.27 16.62 -18.33
N ILE A 57 -0.34 16.96 -17.43
CA ILE A 57 0.46 18.17 -17.60
C ILE A 57 1.43 18.07 -18.78
N LYS A 58 2.04 16.89 -19.01
CA LYS A 58 2.94 16.64 -20.15
C LYS A 58 2.21 16.67 -21.49
N GLN A 59 0.93 16.28 -21.52
CA GLN A 59 0.07 16.39 -22.70
C GLN A 59 -0.35 17.84 -22.97
N PHE A 60 -0.48 18.65 -21.91
CA PHE A 60 -0.91 20.04 -22.01
C PHE A 60 0.23 20.98 -22.40
N ARG A 61 1.43 20.81 -21.83
CA ARG A 61 2.58 21.68 -22.09
C ARG A 61 3.92 21.00 -21.87
N GLN A 62 4.96 21.62 -22.41
CA GLN A 62 6.34 21.27 -22.08
C GLN A 62 6.67 21.76 -20.66
N LEU A 63 7.33 20.89 -19.88
CA LEU A 63 7.79 21.22 -18.53
C LEU A 63 9.16 21.87 -18.59
N THR A 64 9.43 22.79 -17.67
CA THR A 64 10.79 23.30 -17.45
C THR A 64 11.64 22.25 -16.73
N GLU A 65 12.97 22.46 -16.69
CA GLU A 65 13.88 21.55 -15.98
C GLU A 65 13.63 21.56 -14.47
N GLU A 66 13.36 22.73 -13.89
CA GLU A 66 13.01 22.88 -12.48
C GLU A 66 11.75 22.08 -12.13
N GLU A 67 10.72 22.17 -12.98
CA GLU A 67 9.47 21.44 -12.79
C GLU A 67 9.67 19.92 -12.89
N ARG A 68 10.50 19.46 -13.84
CA ARG A 68 10.89 18.04 -13.93
C ARG A 68 11.57 17.57 -12.64
N ASN A 69 12.46 18.38 -12.09
CA ASN A 69 13.17 18.06 -10.86
C ASN A 69 12.24 18.02 -9.64
N ILE A 70 11.28 18.95 -9.54
CA ILE A 70 10.23 18.95 -8.52
C ILE A 70 9.41 17.66 -8.61
N LEU A 71 8.90 17.34 -9.80
CA LEU A 71 8.07 16.14 -10.01
C LEU A 71 8.84 14.85 -9.68
N LYS A 72 10.11 14.75 -10.08
CA LYS A 72 10.97 13.60 -9.74
C LYS A 72 11.21 13.50 -8.22
N GLY A 73 11.36 14.64 -7.55
CA GLY A 73 11.48 14.72 -6.09
C GLY A 73 10.22 14.25 -5.37
N VAL A 74 9.04 14.64 -5.86
CA VAL A 74 7.75 14.19 -5.32
C VAL A 74 7.55 12.69 -5.58
N GLU A 75 7.84 12.21 -6.78
CA GLU A 75 7.72 10.79 -7.14
C GLU A 75 8.53 9.89 -6.20
N ARG A 76 9.77 10.29 -5.87
CA ARG A 76 10.60 9.56 -4.90
C ARG A 76 9.95 9.50 -3.52
N LYS A 77 9.34 10.59 -3.06
CA LYS A 77 8.65 10.63 -1.75
C LYS A 77 7.42 9.73 -1.72
N ILE A 78 6.61 9.77 -2.77
CA ILE A 78 5.44 8.88 -2.91
C ILE A 78 5.88 7.41 -2.89
N LYS A 79 6.89 7.04 -3.68
CA LYS A 79 7.43 5.66 -3.68
C LYS A 79 7.95 5.24 -2.30
N ALA A 80 8.64 6.12 -1.59
CA ALA A 80 9.13 5.84 -0.24
C ALA A 80 7.97 5.61 0.74
N GLN A 81 6.91 6.43 0.69
CA GLN A 81 5.72 6.26 1.52
C GLN A 81 4.99 4.95 1.23
N GLU A 82 4.83 4.58 -0.04
CA GLU A 82 4.24 3.28 -0.43
C GLU A 82 5.06 2.11 0.10
N SER A 83 6.39 2.17 -0.03
CA SER A 83 7.29 1.14 0.49
C SER A 83 7.15 0.99 2.00
N LEU A 84 7.12 2.10 2.75
CA LEU A 84 6.89 2.09 4.19
C LEU A 84 5.53 1.49 4.56
N ARG A 85 4.46 1.82 3.82
CA ARG A 85 3.13 1.24 4.03
C ARG A 85 3.15 -0.28 3.82
N LYS A 86 3.76 -0.76 2.74
CA LYS A 86 3.91 -2.19 2.45
C LYS A 86 4.71 -2.90 3.54
N CYS A 87 5.82 -2.32 3.97
CA CYS A 87 6.64 -2.85 5.06
C CYS A 87 5.84 -3.01 6.36
N ARG A 88 5.04 -1.99 6.74
CA ARG A 88 4.17 -2.04 7.92
C ARG A 88 3.10 -3.12 7.81
N ILE A 89 2.47 -3.26 6.65
CA ILE A 89 1.45 -4.31 6.40
C ILE A 89 2.10 -5.68 6.54
N LYS A 90 3.23 -5.92 5.88
CA LYS A 90 3.95 -7.19 5.94
C LYS A 90 4.33 -7.55 7.38
N LYS A 91 4.87 -6.60 8.14
CA LYS A 91 5.21 -6.82 9.55
C LYS A 91 3.99 -7.17 10.40
N LYS A 92 2.83 -6.55 10.13
CA LYS A 92 1.58 -6.87 10.82
C LYS A 92 1.11 -8.29 10.48
N GLU A 93 1.21 -8.70 9.22
CA GLU A 93 0.87 -10.07 8.78
C GLU A 93 1.81 -11.12 9.40
N GLU A 94 3.11 -10.82 9.47
CA GLU A 94 4.11 -11.66 10.14
C GLU A 94 3.76 -11.86 11.62
N ILE A 95 3.41 -10.78 12.34
CA ILE A 95 3.00 -10.86 13.76
C ILE A 95 1.75 -11.74 13.91
N ILE A 96 0.72 -11.53 13.08
CA ILE A 96 -0.52 -12.33 13.14
C ILE A 96 -0.21 -13.82 12.89
N THR A 97 0.74 -14.12 12.01
CA THR A 97 1.15 -15.49 11.72
C THR A 97 1.87 -16.11 12.91
N MET A 98 2.82 -15.40 13.51
CA MET A 98 3.52 -15.85 14.72
C MET A 98 2.56 -16.07 15.90
N GLU A 99 1.57 -15.19 16.08
CA GLU A 99 0.54 -15.35 17.12
C GLU A 99 -0.27 -16.64 16.93
N LYS A 100 -0.63 -16.97 15.69
CA LYS A 100 -1.33 -18.23 15.36
C LYS A 100 -0.45 -19.44 15.63
N GLU A 101 0.83 -19.39 15.27
CA GLU A 101 1.79 -20.46 15.53
C GLU A 101 1.98 -20.68 17.03
N ILE A 102 2.15 -19.61 17.82
CA ILE A 102 2.22 -19.69 19.29
C ILE A 102 0.95 -20.32 19.86
N ALA A 103 -0.23 -19.91 19.39
CA ALA A 103 -1.50 -20.46 19.85
C ALA A 103 -1.65 -21.95 19.51
N LEU A 104 -1.12 -22.39 18.37
CA LEU A 104 -1.09 -23.80 17.98
C LEU A 104 -0.11 -24.60 18.85
N MET A 105 1.10 -24.07 19.05
CA MET A 105 2.12 -24.71 19.88
C MET A 105 1.65 -24.89 21.32
N LYS A 106 1.04 -23.86 21.91
CA LYS A 106 0.45 -23.96 23.26
C LYS A 106 -0.57 -25.10 23.37
N ARG A 107 -1.46 -25.23 22.38
CA ARG A 107 -2.45 -26.32 22.35
C ARG A 107 -1.78 -27.69 22.32
N LYS A 108 -0.83 -27.89 21.40
CA LYS A 108 -0.08 -29.15 21.29
C LYS A 108 0.71 -29.48 22.56
N THR A 109 1.34 -28.49 23.19
CA THR A 109 2.05 -28.70 24.45
C THR A 109 1.10 -29.12 25.57
N SER A 110 -0.09 -28.52 25.65
CA SER A 110 -1.11 -28.93 26.61
C SER A 110 -1.66 -30.33 26.35
N GLU A 111 -1.81 -30.74 25.08
CA GLU A 111 -2.20 -32.12 24.72
C GLU A 111 -1.13 -33.12 25.13
N LEU A 112 0.15 -32.87 24.77
CA LEU A 112 1.28 -33.71 25.17
C LEU A 112 1.43 -33.81 26.70
N GLN A 113 1.18 -32.72 27.43
CA GLN A 113 1.22 -32.77 28.89
C GLN A 113 0.16 -33.72 29.44
N LYS A 114 -1.07 -33.67 28.92
CA LYS A 114 -2.14 -34.59 29.34
C LYS A 114 -1.79 -36.04 29.03
N GLU A 115 -1.23 -36.32 27.86
CA GLU A 115 -0.78 -37.67 27.49
C GLU A 115 0.33 -38.15 28.44
N ASN A 116 1.29 -37.30 28.77
CA ASN A 116 2.34 -37.62 29.74
C ASN A 116 1.79 -37.91 31.14
N ASP A 117 0.83 -37.10 31.60
CA ASP A 117 0.18 -37.30 32.91
C ASP A 117 -0.56 -38.65 32.94
N GLN A 118 -1.29 -38.99 31.86
CA GLN A 118 -1.95 -40.30 31.72
C GLN A 118 -0.96 -41.47 31.74
N ILE A 119 0.18 -41.34 31.06
CA ILE A 119 1.23 -42.36 31.08
C ILE A 119 1.80 -42.51 32.50
N ALA A 120 2.04 -41.40 33.20
CA ALA A 120 2.54 -41.43 34.58
C ALA A 120 1.54 -42.12 35.52
N ASP A 121 0.25 -41.83 35.38
CA ASP A 121 -0.82 -42.49 36.14
C ASP A 121 -0.80 -44.01 35.91
N ILE A 122 -0.79 -44.46 34.65
CA ILE A 122 -0.74 -45.90 34.29
C ILE A 122 0.51 -46.57 34.85
N LEU A 123 1.68 -45.92 34.78
CA LEU A 123 2.92 -46.47 35.31
C LEU A 123 2.86 -46.63 36.84
N SER A 124 2.26 -45.67 37.54
CA SER A 124 2.07 -45.74 39.00
C SER A 124 1.12 -46.86 39.42
N GLU A 125 0.03 -47.08 38.66
CA GLU A 125 -0.90 -48.19 38.88
C GLU A 125 -0.23 -49.55 38.66
N CYS A 126 0.66 -49.64 37.67
CA CYS A 126 1.43 -50.85 37.38
C CYS A 126 2.44 -51.18 38.49
N GLU A 127 3.16 -50.19 39.04
CA GLU A 127 4.05 -50.37 40.19
C GLU A 127 3.28 -50.86 41.43
N ASN A 128 2.11 -50.29 41.69
CA ASN A 128 1.24 -50.72 42.79
C ASN A 128 0.72 -52.15 42.60
N CYS A 129 0.36 -52.55 41.37
CA CYS A 129 0.03 -53.94 41.04
C CYS A 129 1.21 -54.89 41.32
N LYS A 130 2.41 -54.52 40.88
CA LYS A 130 3.63 -55.34 41.07
C LYS A 130 3.95 -55.54 42.56
N ASN A 131 3.84 -54.49 43.37
CA ASN A 131 4.09 -54.58 44.81
C ASN A 131 3.05 -55.46 45.54
N ASN A 132 1.78 -55.41 45.12
CA ASN A 132 0.72 -56.25 45.70
C ASN A 132 0.81 -57.74 45.32
N ILE A 133 1.51 -58.08 44.24
CA ILE A 133 1.77 -59.48 43.85
C ILE A 133 2.92 -60.08 44.68
N ILE A 134 3.91 -59.27 45.09
CA ILE A 134 5.10 -59.73 45.82
C ILE A 134 4.82 -59.90 47.32
N LEU A 135 3.79 -59.22 47.87
CA LEU A 135 3.42 -59.26 49.29
C LEU A 135 2.36 -60.35 49.63
N LYS A 136 1.99 -61.21 48.68
CA LYS A 136 1.14 -62.39 48.89
C LYS A 136 1.96 -63.67 48.79
#